data_AF-A0A7W0ZEC6-F1
#
_entry.id   AF-A0A7W0ZEC6-F1
#
_cell.length_a   1.000
_cell.length_b   1.000
_cell.length_c   1.000
_cell.angle_alpha   90.00
_cell.angle_beta   90.00
_cell.angle_gamma   90.00
#
_symmetry.space_group_name_H-M   'P 1'
#
loop_
_entity.id
_entity.type
_entity.pdbx_description
1 polymer ?
#
loop_
_entity_poly.entity_id
_entity_poly.type
_entity_poly.pdbx_seq_one_letter_code
_entity_poly.pdbx_strand_id
1 'polypeptide(L)'
;MREDALYKGRNPLSELSDEETRPAPVARDLSAHARVPAVVEPESGADLLDQLTEIVFLTDPEGNWTYVNKAWTDTLGWSAEETLGNNFLDYVHPDERDSTISMFLAVVGGGASYCHHETRYRCADGTFRWME
;
A
#
# COMPACT_ATOMS: atom_id res chain seq x y z
N MET A 1 -19.76 -45.55 -33.08
CA MET A 1 -21.21 -45.57 -33.36
C MET A 1 -21.54 -44.27 -34.06
N ARG A 2 -22.07 -44.40 -35.28
CA ARG A 2 -22.93 -43.47 -36.03
C ARG A 2 -22.26 -42.16 -36.50
N GLU A 3 -22.03 -41.98 -37.82
CA GLU A 3 -23.06 -41.61 -38.83
C GLU A 3 -23.61 -40.22 -38.47
N ASP A 4 -23.62 -39.17 -39.28
CA ASP A 4 -23.92 -39.06 -40.70
C ASP A 4 -23.82 -37.53 -41.00
N ALA A 5 -23.14 -37.08 -42.06
CA ALA A 5 -23.64 -37.01 -43.42
C ALA A 5 -24.14 -35.61 -43.83
N LEU A 6 -24.15 -35.46 -45.15
CA LEU A 6 -25.03 -34.59 -45.94
C LEU A 6 -24.61 -33.13 -46.12
N TYR A 7 -23.65 -33.00 -47.03
CA TYR A 7 -23.59 -31.92 -48.01
C TYR A 7 -24.86 -31.93 -48.88
N LYS A 8 -25.58 -30.80 -48.99
CA LYS A 8 -26.64 -30.59 -49.98
C LYS A 8 -26.53 -29.20 -50.62
N GLY A 9 -26.68 -29.17 -51.95
CA GLY A 9 -26.93 -27.98 -52.78
C GLY A 9 -25.65 -27.47 -53.46
N ARG A 10 -25.26 -27.85 -54.70
CA ARG A 10 -25.90 -27.59 -56.02
C ARG A 10 -26.38 -26.13 -56.11
N ASN A 11 -26.06 -25.31 -57.11
CA ASN A 11 -25.50 -25.45 -58.47
C ASN A 11 -25.27 -23.99 -59.00
N PRO A 12 -25.09 -23.71 -60.30
CA PRO A 12 -23.84 -23.50 -61.04
C PRO A 12 -23.62 -22.06 -61.57
N LEU A 13 -22.39 -21.82 -62.07
CA LEU A 13 -22.00 -21.05 -63.27
C LEU A 13 -22.72 -19.73 -63.62
N SER A 14 -21.96 -18.63 -63.63
CA SER A 14 -21.58 -17.86 -64.84
C SER A 14 -20.95 -16.54 -64.38
N GLU A 15 -19.63 -16.42 -64.44
CA GLU A 15 -18.94 -15.71 -65.54
C GLU A 15 -19.40 -14.26 -65.67
N LEU A 16 -18.78 -13.37 -64.90
CA LEU A 16 -18.51 -12.01 -65.35
C LEU A 16 -17.13 -11.59 -64.86
N SER A 17 -16.32 -11.30 -65.87
CA SER A 17 -14.99 -10.72 -65.88
C SER A 17 -14.86 -9.49 -64.99
N ASP A 18 -13.63 -9.29 -64.54
CA ASP A 18 -12.82 -8.09 -64.74
C ASP A 18 -12.03 -7.70 -63.49
N GLU A 19 -10.73 -7.53 -63.71
CA GLU A 19 -9.80 -6.77 -62.90
C GLU A 19 -9.54 -7.29 -61.47
N GLU A 20 -8.67 -8.31 -61.39
CA GLU A 20 -7.97 -8.73 -60.16
C GLU A 20 -7.18 -7.54 -59.59
N THR A 21 -7.86 -6.75 -58.76
CA THR A 21 -7.24 -5.73 -57.91
C THR A 21 -6.33 -6.47 -56.93
N ARG A 22 -5.03 -6.56 -57.24
CA ARG A 22 -4.01 -7.05 -56.30
C ARG A 22 -4.15 -6.28 -54.99
N PRO A 23 -4.47 -6.92 -53.84
CA PRO A 23 -4.49 -6.20 -52.59
C PRO A 23 -3.06 -5.76 -52.25
N ALA A 24 -2.89 -4.47 -51.99
CA ALA A 24 -1.65 -3.94 -51.44
C ALA A 24 -1.30 -4.69 -50.14
N PRO A 25 -0.01 -4.94 -49.85
CA PRO A 25 0.35 -5.59 -48.59
C PRO A 25 -0.16 -4.73 -47.43
N VAL A 26 -1.07 -5.29 -46.63
CA VAL A 26 -1.41 -4.75 -45.31
C VAL A 26 -0.14 -4.85 -44.48
N ALA A 27 0.60 -3.74 -44.40
CA ALA A 27 1.56 -3.56 -43.34
C ALA A 27 0.74 -3.56 -42.04
N ARG A 28 0.77 -4.68 -41.32
CA ARG A 28 0.34 -4.70 -39.92
C ARG A 28 1.27 -3.76 -39.19
N ASP A 29 0.75 -2.59 -38.84
CA ASP A 29 1.35 -1.77 -37.80
C ASP A 29 1.38 -2.61 -36.51
N LEU A 30 2.56 -3.10 -36.16
CA LEU A 30 2.84 -3.77 -34.88
C LEU A 30 3.26 -2.76 -33.82
N SER A 31 2.92 -1.47 -33.99
CA SER A 31 3.14 -0.45 -32.97
C SER A 31 2.06 -0.52 -31.90
N ALA A 32 1.80 -1.72 -31.37
CA ALA A 32 1.38 -1.83 -29.99
C ALA A 32 2.58 -1.34 -29.17
N HIS A 33 2.65 -0.03 -28.95
CA HIS A 33 3.55 0.56 -27.97
C HIS A 33 3.30 -0.21 -26.68
N ALA A 34 4.23 -1.12 -26.38
CA ALA A 34 4.36 -1.71 -25.07
C ALA A 34 4.32 -0.53 -24.11
N ARG A 35 3.26 -0.48 -23.30
CA ARG A 35 3.16 0.47 -22.21
C ARG A 35 4.37 0.16 -21.35
N VAL A 36 5.40 0.99 -21.46
CA VAL A 36 6.56 0.93 -20.58
C VAL A 36 5.96 0.87 -19.18
N PRO A 37 6.19 -0.18 -18.37
CA PRO A 37 5.74 -0.12 -16.99
C PRO A 37 6.33 1.17 -16.43
N ALA A 38 5.47 1.98 -15.80
CA ALA A 38 5.87 3.25 -15.21
C ALA A 38 7.17 3.02 -14.45
N VAL A 39 8.15 3.90 -14.65
CA VAL A 39 9.37 3.92 -13.85
C VAL A 39 8.91 3.95 -12.39
N VAL A 40 9.10 2.83 -11.68
CA VAL A 40 8.82 2.77 -10.25
C VAL A 40 9.87 3.68 -9.63
N GLU A 41 9.46 4.86 -9.18
CA GLU A 41 10.35 5.73 -8.42
C GLU A 41 10.88 4.93 -7.22
N PRO A 42 12.15 5.09 -6.83
CA PRO A 42 12.64 4.40 -5.65
C PRO A 42 11.76 4.80 -4.46
N GLU A 43 11.05 3.82 -3.88
CA GLU A 43 10.18 4.04 -2.74
C GLU A 43 10.99 4.70 -1.61
N SER A 44 10.50 5.81 -1.06
CA SER A 44 11.18 6.44 0.06
C SER A 44 11.04 5.54 1.30
N GLY A 45 11.94 5.71 2.29
CA GLY A 45 11.85 4.95 3.53
C GLY A 45 10.49 5.12 4.23
N ALA A 46 9.86 6.30 4.11
CA ALA A 46 8.52 6.54 4.63
C ALA A 46 7.46 5.72 3.87
N ASP A 47 7.51 5.70 2.53
CA ASP A 47 6.57 4.90 1.71
C ASP A 47 6.59 3.42 2.07
N LEU A 48 7.76 2.88 2.43
CA LEU A 48 7.88 1.49 2.88
C LEU A 48 7.25 1.27 4.27
N LEU A 49 7.47 2.19 5.21
CA LEU A 49 6.90 2.10 6.56
C LEU A 49 5.36 2.26 6.56
N ASP A 50 4.84 3.06 5.63
CA ASP A 50 3.40 3.26 5.43
C ASP A 50 2.66 2.03 4.86
N GLN A 51 3.39 1.05 4.32
CA GLN A 51 2.84 -0.23 3.87
C GLN A 51 2.71 -1.27 5.01
N LEU A 52 3.34 -1.01 6.16
CA LEU A 52 3.29 -1.93 7.30
C LEU A 52 1.92 -1.85 7.99
N THR A 53 1.42 -3.01 8.45
CA THR A 53 0.19 -3.08 9.26
C THR A 53 0.47 -2.77 10.73
N GLU A 54 1.70 -2.95 11.19
CA GLU A 54 2.14 -2.57 12.52
C GLU A 54 2.37 -1.06 12.62
N ILE A 55 2.05 -0.49 13.78
CA ILE A 55 2.27 0.92 14.05
C ILE A 55 3.77 1.16 14.18
N VAL A 56 4.29 2.11 13.42
CA VAL A 56 5.67 2.59 13.52
C VAL A 56 5.64 4.09 13.72
N PHE A 57 6.39 4.56 14.71
CA PHE A 57 6.56 5.98 15.00
C PHE A 57 8.01 6.29 15.34
N LEU A 58 8.38 7.56 15.20
CA LEU A 58 9.65 8.10 15.66
C LEU A 58 9.37 9.26 16.61
N THR A 59 10.25 9.42 17.60
CA THR A 59 10.22 10.54 18.53
C THR A 59 11.55 11.27 18.53
N ASP A 60 11.52 12.56 18.88
CA ASP A 60 12.72 13.28 19.31
C ASP A 60 13.11 12.86 20.76
N PRO A 61 14.27 13.30 21.28
CA PRO A 61 14.69 12.96 22.65
C PRO A 61 13.77 13.52 23.74
N GLU A 62 12.91 14.48 23.44
CA GLU A 62 11.90 15.03 24.37
C GLU A 62 10.60 14.21 24.36
N GLY A 63 10.48 13.25 23.45
CA GLY A 63 9.32 12.37 23.30
C GLY A 63 8.24 12.93 22.37
N ASN A 64 8.54 13.98 21.61
CA ASN A 64 7.58 14.50 20.63
C ASN A 64 7.63 13.69 19.34
N TRP A 65 6.47 13.44 18.75
CA TRP A 65 6.34 12.60 17.57
C TRP A 65 6.90 13.32 16.34
N THR A 66 7.87 12.70 15.68
CA THR A 66 8.50 13.22 14.44
C THR A 66 8.06 12.47 13.20
N TYR A 67 7.55 11.24 13.37
CA TYR A 67 6.96 10.44 12.30
C TYR A 67 5.91 9.48 12.85
N VAL A 68 4.88 9.22 12.04
CA VAL A 68 3.91 8.13 12.20
C VAL A 68 3.61 7.52 10.86
N ASN A 69 3.47 6.21 10.82
CA ASN A 69 2.96 5.55 9.63
C ASN A 69 1.42 5.53 9.58
N LYS A 70 0.88 5.16 8.42
CA LYS A 70 -0.56 5.05 8.17
C LYS A 70 -1.28 4.14 9.17
N ALA A 71 -0.63 3.08 9.64
CA ALA A 71 -1.22 2.15 10.61
C ALA A 71 -1.64 2.83 11.93
N TRP A 72 -0.92 3.88 12.36
CA TRP A 72 -1.33 4.71 13.51
C TRP A 72 -2.73 5.30 13.30
N THR A 73 -2.94 5.90 12.14
CA THR A 73 -4.20 6.55 11.78
C THR A 73 -5.31 5.50 11.63
N ASP A 74 -5.04 4.41 10.93
CA ASP A 74 -6.03 3.35 10.70
C ASP A 74 -6.45 2.64 12.00
N THR A 75 -5.53 2.48 12.95
CA THR A 75 -5.75 1.68 14.17
C THR A 75 -6.32 2.51 15.31
N LEU A 76 -5.81 3.73 15.53
CA LEU A 76 -6.17 4.57 16.67
C LEU A 76 -7.02 5.79 16.29
N GLY A 77 -7.15 6.09 15.00
CA GLY A 77 -8.05 7.12 14.48
C GLY A 77 -7.53 8.55 14.56
N TRP A 78 -6.31 8.77 15.04
CA TRP A 78 -5.66 10.09 15.06
C TRP A 78 -5.03 10.39 13.71
N SER A 79 -5.26 11.58 13.16
CA SER A 79 -4.51 12.01 11.98
C SER A 79 -3.05 12.30 12.33
N ALA A 80 -2.15 12.17 11.34
CA ALA A 80 -0.75 12.56 11.52
C ALA A 80 -0.62 14.04 11.90
N GLU A 81 -1.46 14.91 11.33
CA GLU A 81 -1.46 16.35 11.61
C GLU A 81 -1.81 16.67 13.08
N GLU A 82 -2.72 15.90 13.68
CA GLU A 82 -3.08 16.04 15.10
C GLU A 82 -2.06 15.38 16.04
N THR A 83 -1.14 14.58 15.53
CA THR A 83 -0.23 13.78 16.35
C THR A 83 1.19 14.31 16.33
N LEU A 84 1.69 14.70 15.16
CA LEU A 84 3.06 15.15 14.99
C LEU A 84 3.34 16.42 15.82
N GLY A 85 4.48 16.43 16.50
CA GLY A 85 4.89 17.50 17.41
C GLY A 85 4.30 17.40 18.83
N ASN A 86 3.30 16.54 19.07
CA ASN A 86 2.79 16.28 20.42
C ASN A 86 3.62 15.21 21.13
N ASN A 87 3.56 15.21 22.46
CA ASN A 87 4.28 14.25 23.29
C ASN A 87 3.56 12.90 23.32
N PHE A 88 4.30 11.79 23.23
CA PHE A 88 3.71 10.45 23.23
C PHE A 88 2.88 10.14 24.49
N LEU A 89 3.25 10.72 25.64
CA LEU A 89 2.55 10.49 26.91
C LEU A 89 1.11 11.01 26.93
N ASP A 90 0.76 11.98 26.07
CA ASP A 90 -0.60 12.48 25.95
C ASP A 90 -1.57 11.40 25.42
N TYR A 91 -1.04 10.42 24.69
CA TYR A 91 -1.78 9.31 24.11
C TYR A 91 -1.71 8.05 24.98
N VAL A 92 -0.83 7.99 25.98
CA VAL A 92 -0.73 6.87 26.91
C VAL A 92 -1.78 7.01 28.03
N HIS A 93 -2.37 5.88 28.42
CA HIS A 93 -3.30 5.81 29.55
C HIS A 93 -2.66 6.42 30.82
N PRO A 94 -3.38 7.27 31.57
CA PRO A 94 -2.80 8.04 32.68
C PRO A 94 -2.07 7.18 33.72
N ASP A 95 -2.63 6.03 34.09
CA ASP A 95 -2.04 5.13 35.07
C ASP A 95 -0.70 4.49 34.65
N GLU A 96 -0.36 4.54 33.35
CA GLU A 96 0.85 3.91 32.81
C GLU A 96 1.94 4.92 32.47
N ARG A 97 1.63 6.22 32.45
CA ARG A 97 2.56 7.28 32.01
C ARG A 97 3.89 7.26 32.76
N ASP A 98 3.85 7.10 34.08
CA ASP A 98 5.05 7.05 34.94
C ASP A 98 5.97 5.87 34.59
N SER A 99 5.37 4.70 34.31
CA SER A 99 6.12 3.53 33.88
C SER A 99 6.72 3.76 32.50
N THR A 100 5.91 4.22 31.54
CA THR A 100 6.33 4.44 30.15
C THR A 100 7.46 5.48 30.06
N ILE A 101 7.37 6.61 30.77
CA ILE A 101 8.44 7.62 30.75
C ILE A 101 9.74 7.11 31.37
N SER A 102 9.66 6.29 32.42
CA SER A 102 10.84 5.71 33.05
C SER A 102 11.61 4.81 32.08
N MET A 103 10.91 4.01 31.28
CA MET A 103 11.53 3.17 30.24
C MET A 103 12.07 4.00 29.08
N PHE A 104 11.31 5.00 28.62
CA PHE A 104 11.75 5.90 27.56
C PHE A 104 13.06 6.61 27.93
N LEU A 105 13.14 7.17 29.15
CA LEU A 105 14.34 7.84 29.63
C LEU A 105 15.52 6.89 29.79
N ALA A 106 15.28 5.63 30.15
CA ALA A 106 16.35 4.62 30.20
C ALA A 106 16.96 4.36 28.81
N VAL A 107 16.13 4.31 27.75
CA VAL A 107 16.61 4.11 26.38
C VAL A 107 17.29 5.37 25.84
N VAL A 108 16.63 6.52 25.90
CA VAL A 108 17.16 7.79 25.37
C VAL A 108 18.43 8.23 26.11
N GLY A 109 18.51 7.98 27.42
CA GLY A 109 19.69 8.24 28.23
C GLY A 109 20.86 7.28 28.00
N GLY A 110 20.70 6.27 27.13
CA GLY A 110 21.71 5.25 26.85
C GLY A 110 21.89 4.19 27.95
N GLY A 111 20.98 4.14 28.93
CA GLY A 111 20.90 3.07 29.93
C GLY A 111 20.41 1.74 29.36
N ALA A 112 19.75 1.76 28.19
CA ALA A 112 19.37 0.61 27.41
C ALA A 112 19.44 0.93 25.90
N SER A 113 19.77 -0.06 25.07
CA SER A 113 19.71 0.08 23.60
C SER A 113 18.34 -0.26 23.01
N TYR A 114 17.48 -0.89 23.80
CA TYR A 114 16.16 -1.39 23.40
C TYR A 114 15.29 -1.57 24.64
N CYS A 115 13.98 -1.35 24.49
CA CYS A 115 12.98 -1.74 25.47
C CYS A 115 11.81 -2.41 24.75
N HIS A 116 11.17 -3.34 25.44
CA HIS A 116 9.92 -3.96 25.04
C HIS A 116 8.88 -3.62 26.11
N HIS A 117 7.76 -3.02 25.71
CA HIS A 117 6.78 -2.50 26.65
C HIS A 117 5.38 -2.47 26.08
N GLU A 118 4.51 -3.29 26.66
CA GLU A 118 3.08 -3.21 26.39
C GLU A 118 2.43 -2.06 27.17
N THR A 119 1.69 -1.19 26.49
CA THR A 119 0.96 -0.07 27.10
C THR A 119 -0.37 0.21 26.41
N ARG A 120 -1.31 0.81 27.15
CA ARG A 120 -2.60 1.22 26.59
C ARG A 120 -2.51 2.61 25.95
N TYR A 121 -2.73 2.67 24.65
CA TYR A 121 -2.88 3.91 23.91
C TYR A 121 -4.34 4.31 23.76
N ARG A 122 -4.59 5.62 23.85
CA ARG A 122 -5.89 6.26 23.67
C ARG A 122 -6.20 6.41 22.18
N CYS A 123 -7.36 5.91 21.77
CA CYS A 123 -7.92 6.14 20.45
C CYS A 123 -8.61 7.52 20.38
N ALA A 124 -8.78 8.06 19.16
CA ALA A 124 -9.46 9.34 18.93
C ALA A 124 -10.94 9.33 19.39
N ASP A 125 -11.57 8.15 19.43
CA ASP A 125 -12.92 7.95 19.97
C ASP A 125 -12.99 7.89 21.51
N GLY A 126 -11.84 8.00 22.19
CA GLY A 126 -11.72 7.95 23.65
C GLY A 126 -11.60 6.55 24.24
N THR A 127 -11.63 5.49 23.43
CA THR A 127 -11.33 4.13 23.88
C THR A 127 -9.82 3.90 24.06
N PHE A 128 -9.43 2.75 24.61
CA PHE A 128 -8.03 2.38 24.79
C PHE A 128 -7.74 1.03 24.15
N ARG A 129 -6.55 0.90 23.56
CA ARG A 129 -6.05 -0.34 22.95
C ARG A 129 -4.65 -0.66 23.46
N TRP A 130 -4.40 -1.96 23.68
CA TRP A 130 -3.09 -2.47 24.02
C TRP A 130 -2.19 -2.45 22.79
N MET A 131 -0.98 -1.93 22.97
CA MET A 131 0.08 -1.88 21.98
C MET A 131 1.38 -2.34 22.64
N GLU A 132 2.32 -2.87 21.85
CA GLU A 132 3.63 -3.39 22.28
C GLU A 132 4.78 -2.59 21.64
#